data_AF-Q5F7U5-F1
#
_entry.id   AF-Q5F7U5-F1
#
_cell.length_a   1.000
_cell.length_b   1.000
_cell.length_c   1.000
_cell.angle_alpha   90.00
_cell.angle_beta   90.00
_cell.angle_gamma   90.00
#
_symmetry.space_group_name_H-M   'P 1'
#
loop_
_entity.id
_entity.type
_entity.pdbx_description
1 polymer ?
#
loop_
_entity_poly.entity_id
_entity_poly.type
_entity_poly.pdbx_seq_one_letter_code
_entity_poly.pdbx_strand_id
1 'polypeptide(L)'
;MFLDDVNVFLDDLNTNPITDEWYMSNFADKHIKILESYEAFDILKQFVDYMIEEHDEKSEYEIMEILRQLKYQADTNEKFYTNTQKQKIVELYKQEISQDILNEIFR
;
A
#
# COMPACT_ATOMS: atom_id res chain seq x y z
N MET A 1 -11.06 3.98 -9.05
CA MET A 1 -10.77 5.36 -8.62
C MET A 1 -9.46 5.40 -7.83
N PHE A 2 -9.36 4.83 -6.62
CA PHE A 2 -8.09 4.81 -5.88
C PHE A 2 -7.04 3.86 -6.48
N LEU A 3 -7.39 2.59 -6.75
CA LEU A 3 -6.43 1.62 -7.32
C LEU A 3 -5.96 2.01 -8.73
N ASP A 4 -6.83 2.65 -9.51
CA ASP A 4 -6.45 3.20 -10.82
C ASP A 4 -5.40 4.32 -10.65
N ASP A 5 -5.57 5.20 -9.67
CA ASP A 5 -4.60 6.25 -9.35
C ASP A 5 -3.27 5.65 -8.86
N VAL A 6 -3.30 4.55 -8.10
CA VAL A 6 -2.09 3.79 -7.73
C VAL A 6 -1.38 3.27 -8.98
N ASN A 7 -2.10 2.61 -9.90
CA ASN A 7 -1.50 2.09 -11.13
C ASN A 7 -0.85 3.19 -11.95
N VAL A 8 -1.55 4.32 -12.17
CA VAL A 8 -0.99 5.47 -12.89
C VAL A 8 0.26 6.00 -12.20
N PHE A 9 0.25 6.08 -10.87
CA PHE A 9 1.40 6.53 -10.10
C PHE A 9 2.60 5.58 -10.21
N LEU A 10 2.39 4.27 -10.04
CA LEU A 10 3.46 3.28 -10.14
C LEU A 10 4.02 3.19 -11.57
N ASP A 11 3.17 3.24 -12.59
CA ASP A 11 3.59 3.26 -13.99
C ASP A 11 4.46 4.49 -14.30
N ASP A 12 4.10 5.66 -13.76
CA ASP A 12 4.89 6.88 -13.91
C ASP A 12 6.27 6.74 -13.26
N LEU A 13 6.35 6.24 -12.03
CA LEU A 13 7.62 6.00 -11.32
C LEU A 13 8.50 4.96 -12.01
N ASN A 14 7.88 3.91 -12.56
CA ASN A 14 8.61 2.85 -13.27
C ASN A 14 9.12 3.30 -14.65
N THR A 15 8.54 4.36 -15.22
CA THR A 15 8.89 4.87 -16.56
C THR A 15 9.83 6.09 -16.48
N ASN A 16 9.66 6.93 -15.46
CA ASN A 16 10.36 8.20 -15.31
C ASN A 16 11.26 8.19 -14.08
N PRO A 17 12.47 8.77 -14.15
CA PRO A 17 13.31 8.91 -12.97
C PRO A 17 12.59 9.71 -11.87
N ILE A 18 12.67 9.24 -10.63
CA ILE A 18 12.17 9.99 -9.48
C ILE A 18 12.97 11.28 -9.34
N THR A 19 12.33 12.42 -9.59
CA THR A 19 12.94 13.76 -9.44
C THR A 19 12.46 14.50 -8.21
N ASP A 20 11.38 14.05 -7.59
CA ASP A 20 10.78 14.66 -6.40
C ASP A 20 10.99 13.74 -5.20
N GLU A 21 11.77 14.19 -4.21
CA GLU A 21 12.01 13.44 -2.97
C GLU A 21 10.74 13.28 -2.12
N TRP A 22 9.73 14.13 -2.34
CA TRP A 22 8.47 14.13 -1.58
C TRP A 22 7.33 13.37 -2.27
N TYR A 23 7.61 12.65 -3.36
CA TYR A 23 6.61 11.98 -4.19
C TYR A 23 5.62 11.11 -3.40
N MET A 24 6.09 10.31 -2.43
CA MET A 24 5.20 9.50 -1.58
C MET A 24 4.32 10.35 -0.66
N SER A 25 4.86 11.41 -0.06
CA SER A 25 4.07 12.32 0.79
C SER A 25 3.00 13.02 -0.05
N ASN A 26 3.36 13.46 -1.25
CA ASN A 26 2.44 14.11 -2.18
C ASN A 26 1.31 13.16 -2.62
N PHE A 27 1.63 11.89 -2.89
CA PHE A 27 0.63 10.87 -3.18
C PHE A 27 -0.32 10.67 -1.99
N ALA A 28 0.23 10.48 -0.79
CA ALA A 28 -0.57 10.27 0.42
C ALA A 28 -1.46 11.48 0.74
N ASP A 29 -0.94 12.71 0.65
CA ASP A 29 -1.71 13.93 0.88
C ASP A 29 -2.89 14.07 -0.08
N LYS A 30 -2.69 13.68 -1.34
CA LYS A 30 -3.70 13.83 -2.40
C LYS A 30 -4.74 12.69 -2.41
N HIS A 31 -4.34 11.47 -2.09
CA HIS A 31 -5.18 10.28 -2.30
C HIS A 31 -5.56 9.54 -1.01
N ILE A 32 -4.81 9.70 0.09
CA ILE A 32 -5.03 8.93 1.33
C ILE A 32 -5.53 9.82 2.47
N LYS A 33 -4.84 10.92 2.78
CA LYS A 33 -5.17 11.76 3.95
C LYS A 33 -6.50 12.51 3.83
N ILE A 34 -7.06 12.57 2.62
CA ILE A 34 -8.39 13.14 2.36
C ILE A 34 -9.52 12.17 2.69
N LEU A 35 -9.22 10.88 2.89
CA LEU A 35 -10.21 9.84 3.15
C LEU A 35 -10.67 9.91 4.61
N GLU A 36 -11.96 9.71 4.84
CA GLU A 36 -12.43 9.39 6.18
C GLU A 36 -11.92 8.00 6.61
N SER A 37 -11.79 7.77 7.92
CA SER A 37 -11.21 6.51 8.44
C SER A 37 -11.93 5.25 7.93
N TYR A 38 -13.25 5.30 7.78
CA TYR A 38 -14.01 4.16 7.25
C TYR A 38 -13.75 3.91 5.75
N GLU A 39 -13.57 4.98 4.95
CA GLU A 39 -13.23 4.87 3.53
C GLU A 39 -11.82 4.29 3.36
N ALA A 40 -10.87 4.78 4.18
CA ALA A 40 -9.52 4.25 4.22
C ALA A 40 -9.50 2.76 4.59
N PHE A 41 -10.34 2.33 5.54
CA PHE A 41 -10.47 0.92 5.89
C PHE A 41 -11.06 0.05 4.75
N ASP A 42 -12.07 0.56 4.05
CA ASP A 42 -12.65 -0.14 2.89
C ASP A 42 -11.68 -0.25 1.71
N ILE A 43 -10.88 0.79 1.48
CA ILE A 43 -9.80 0.78 0.48
C ILE A 43 -8.69 -0.16 0.93
N LEU A 44 -8.30 -0.15 2.21
CA LEU A 44 -7.26 -1.03 2.74
C LEU A 44 -7.56 -2.51 2.50
N LYS A 45 -8.82 -2.94 2.68
CA LYS A 45 -9.26 -4.32 2.35
C LYS A 45 -9.05 -4.64 0.87
N GLN A 46 -9.44 -3.73 -0.03
CA GLN A 46 -9.24 -3.90 -1.47
C GLN A 46 -7.75 -3.86 -1.86
N PHE A 47 -6.96 -3.06 -1.16
CA PHE A 47 -5.53 -2.91 -1.40
C PHE A 47 -4.77 -4.20 -1.08
N VAL A 48 -5.18 -4.95 -0.07
CA VAL A 48 -4.63 -6.28 0.24
C VAL A 48 -4.82 -7.25 -0.93
N ASP A 49 -5.98 -7.23 -1.60
CA ASP A 49 -6.20 -8.04 -2.80
C ASP A 49 -5.33 -7.57 -3.96
N TYR A 50 -5.27 -6.25 -4.17
CA TYR A 50 -4.42 -5.64 -5.19
C TYR A 50 -2.95 -6.04 -5.04
N MET A 51 -2.39 -6.00 -3.83
CA MET A 51 -1.01 -6.42 -3.55
C MET A 51 -0.71 -7.86 -3.98
N ILE A 52 -1.73 -8.72 -4.00
CA ILE A 52 -1.58 -10.13 -4.37
C ILE A 52 -1.73 -10.33 -5.88
N GLU A 53 -2.64 -9.59 -6.51
CA GLU A 53 -3.00 -9.74 -7.92
C GLU A 53 -2.03 -9.00 -8.83
N GLU A 54 -1.64 -7.79 -8.44
CA GLU A 54 -0.82 -6.85 -9.22
C GLU A 54 0.59 -6.69 -8.62
N HIS A 55 1.13 -7.78 -8.04
CA HIS A 55 2.45 -7.76 -7.42
C HIS A 55 3.55 -7.33 -8.41
N ASP A 56 4.27 -6.26 -8.05
CA ASP A 56 5.44 -5.75 -8.78
C ASP A 56 6.64 -5.58 -7.83
N GLU A 57 7.75 -6.27 -8.15
CA GLU A 57 8.99 -6.20 -7.38
C GLU A 57 9.67 -4.82 -7.48
N LYS A 58 9.43 -4.05 -8.56
CA LYS A 58 10.07 -2.75 -8.75
C LYS A 58 9.49 -1.66 -7.85
N SER A 59 8.21 -1.80 -7.51
CA SER A 59 7.45 -0.83 -6.71
C SER A 59 7.18 -1.33 -5.29
N GLU A 60 7.97 -2.29 -4.82
CA GLU A 60 7.75 -2.95 -3.53
C GLU A 60 7.71 -1.93 -2.37
N TYR A 61 8.65 -0.98 -2.37
CA TYR A 61 8.73 0.06 -1.36
C TYR A 61 7.48 0.94 -1.35
N GLU A 62 7.05 1.42 -2.51
CA GLU A 62 5.90 2.30 -2.65
C GLU A 62 4.60 1.58 -2.25
N ILE A 63 4.44 0.32 -2.63
CA ILE A 63 3.30 -0.50 -2.23
C ILE A 63 3.25 -0.66 -0.71
N MET A 64 4.39 -0.95 -0.06
CA MET A 64 4.46 -1.04 1.40
C MET A 64 4.12 0.29 2.07
N GLU A 65 4.60 1.41 1.53
CA GLU A 65 4.32 2.72 2.09
C GLU A 65 2.83 3.07 1.96
N ILE A 66 2.19 2.77 0.82
CA ILE A 66 0.75 2.96 0.63
C ILE A 66 -0.04 2.11 1.64
N LEU A 67 0.34 0.84 1.83
CA LEU A 67 -0.27 -0.04 2.83
C LEU A 67 -0.20 0.58 4.23
N ARG A 68 0.97 1.10 4.62
CA ARG A 68 1.18 1.73 5.93
C ARG A 68 0.33 2.99 6.11
N GLN A 69 0.32 3.87 5.10
CA GLN A 69 -0.46 5.11 5.15
C GLN A 69 -1.96 4.83 5.23
N LEU A 70 -2.48 3.88 4.44
CA LEU A 70 -3.87 3.44 4.53
C LEU A 70 -4.20 2.88 5.92
N LYS A 71 -3.29 2.06 6.50
CA LYS A 71 -3.48 1.47 7.83
C LYS A 71 -3.52 2.52 8.95
N TYR A 72 -2.72 3.58 8.83
CA TYR A 72 -2.76 4.70 9.77
C TYR A 72 -4.01 5.55 9.59
N GLN A 73 -4.39 5.88 8.34
CA GLN A 73 -5.58 6.68 8.07
C GLN A 73 -6.87 5.98 8.51
N ALA A 74 -6.93 4.66 8.35
CA ALA A 74 -8.06 3.85 8.79
C ALA A 74 -8.27 3.86 10.32
N ASP A 75 -7.21 4.17 11.09
CA ASP A 75 -7.21 4.34 12.56
C ASP A 75 -8.07 3.31 13.32
N THR A 76 -7.89 2.03 12.97
CA THR A 76 -8.67 0.93 13.56
C THR A 76 -7.82 -0.30 13.80
N ASN A 77 -8.20 -1.11 14.80
CA ASN A 77 -7.63 -2.43 15.07
C ASN A 77 -8.42 -3.56 14.40
N GLU A 78 -9.43 -3.23 13.58
CA GLU A 78 -10.18 -4.22 12.84
C GLU A 78 -9.30 -4.98 11.83
N LYS A 79 -9.55 -6.28 11.71
CA LYS A 79 -8.83 -7.14 10.78
C LYS A 79 -9.35 -6.91 9.37
N PHE A 80 -8.45 -6.56 8.45
CA PHE A 80 -8.76 -6.22 7.05
C PHE A 80 -8.21 -7.25 6.04
N TYR A 81 -7.66 -8.36 6.53
CA TYR A 81 -7.04 -9.40 5.72
C TYR A 81 -7.40 -10.79 6.27
N THR A 82 -7.33 -11.80 5.41
CA THR A 82 -7.44 -13.21 5.77
C THR A 82 -6.04 -13.80 6.03
N ASN A 83 -5.97 -14.91 6.76
CA ASN A 83 -4.68 -15.58 6.98
C ASN A 83 -4.04 -16.04 5.67
N THR A 84 -4.86 -16.44 4.68
CA THR A 84 -4.39 -16.81 3.34
C THR A 84 -3.76 -15.61 2.61
N GLN A 85 -4.42 -14.45 2.63
CA GLN A 85 -3.85 -13.22 2.05
C GLN A 85 -2.55 -12.83 2.74
N LYS A 86 -2.51 -12.85 4.09
CA LYS A 86 -1.29 -12.58 4.86
C LYS A 86 -0.13 -13.48 4.44
N GLN A 87 -0.36 -14.79 4.37
CA GLN A 87 0.69 -15.76 3.98
C GLN A 87 1.21 -15.46 2.57
N LYS A 88 0.30 -15.21 1.63
CA LYS A 88 0.67 -14.92 0.24
C LYS A 88 1.46 -13.61 0.12
N ILE A 89 1.07 -12.56 0.83
CA ILE A 89 1.80 -11.29 0.84
C ILE A 89 3.19 -11.46 1.45
N VAL A 90 3.32 -12.15 2.59
CA VAL A 90 4.64 -12.40 3.21
C VAL A 90 5.56 -13.21 2.29
N GLU A 91 5.00 -14.12 1.49
CA GLU A 91 5.75 -14.89 0.49
C GLU A 91 6.18 -14.07 -0.73
N LEU A 92 5.38 -13.08 -1.13
CA LEU A 92 5.67 -12.23 -2.29
C LEU A 92 6.69 -11.13 -1.96
N TYR A 93 6.49 -10.41 -0.86
CA TYR A 93 7.21 -9.19 -0.51
C TYR A 93 8.41 -9.46 0.40
N LYS A 94 9.52 -9.94 -0.16
CA LYS A 94 10.65 -10.51 0.62
C LYS A 94 11.72 -9.51 1.05
N GLN A 95 11.68 -8.26 0.59
CA GLN A 95 12.71 -7.29 1.00
C GLN A 95 12.63 -7.04 2.51
N GLU A 96 13.79 -6.78 3.13
CA GLU A 96 13.90 -6.59 4.58
C GLU A 96 12.93 -5.50 5.07
N ILE A 97 12.91 -4.36 4.36
CA ILE A 97 12.02 -3.24 4.68
C ILE A 97 10.53 -3.61 4.59
N SER A 98 10.16 -4.45 3.62
CA SER A 98 8.80 -4.93 3.45
C SER A 98 8.41 -5.85 4.59
N GLN A 99 9.29 -6.78 4.97
CA GLN A 99 9.05 -7.68 6.10
C GLN A 99 8.87 -6.92 7.42
N ASP A 100 9.63 -5.85 7.65
CA ASP A 100 9.48 -4.99 8.82
C ASP A 100 8.09 -4.32 8.86
N ILE A 101 7.66 -3.73 7.74
CA ILE A 101 6.34 -3.10 7.62
C ILE A 101 5.22 -4.14 7.77
N LEU A 102 5.35 -5.31 7.15
CA LEU A 102 4.37 -6.38 7.24
C LEU A 102 4.24 -6.92 8.67
N ASN A 103 5.34 -7.02 9.42
CA ASN A 103 5.31 -7.41 10.84
C ASN A 103 4.65 -6.34 11.73
N GLU A 104 4.79 -5.06 11.38
CA GLU A 104 4.07 -3.98 12.06
C GLU A 104 2.56 -4.08 11.82
N ILE A 105 2.17 -4.30 10.56
CA ILE A 105 0.79 -4.16 10.09
C ILE A 105 -0.03 -5.44 10.30
N PHE A 106 0.53 -6.61 10.03
CA PHE A 106 -0.17 -7.90 10.11
C PHE A 106 0.00 -8.59 11.47
N ARG A 107 -0.31 -7.87 12.56
CA ARG A 107 -0.35 -8.44 13.91
C ARG A 107 -1.55 -9.37 14.12
#